data_AF-A0AAW8LKT8-F1
#
_entry.id   AF-A0AAW8LKT8-F1
#
_cell.length_a   1.000
_cell.length_b   1.000
_cell.length_c   1.000
_cell.angle_alpha   90.00
_cell.angle_beta   90.00
_cell.angle_gamma   90.00
#
_symmetry.space_group_name_H-M   'P 1'
#
loop_
_entity.id
_entity.type
_entity.pdbx_description
1 polymer ?
#
loop_
_entity_poly.entity_id
_entity_poly.type
_entity_poly.pdbx_seq_one_letter_code
_entity_poly.pdbx_strand_id
1 'polypeptide(L)'
;MEVINILTLIISLMALLVTYAVFKSDQQPQIIIFATPHYGKESVIQLHVKNIGKSIAHNVKISSDRLIPRAAFGIEKLNSEKQYFETGIFKNEVKVFPPNQSYI
;
A
#
# COMPACT_ATOMS: atom_id res chain seq x y z
N MET A 1 -9.47 -18.74 48.42
CA MET A 1 -8.62 -17.68 47.86
C MET A 1 -7.89 -18.13 46.60
N GLU A 2 -7.24 -19.30 46.58
CA GLU A 2 -6.50 -19.78 45.40
C GLU A 2 -7.33 -19.88 44.11
N VAL A 3 -8.54 -20.45 44.17
CA VAL A 3 -9.40 -20.60 42.98
C VAL A 3 -9.77 -19.24 42.37
N ILE A 4 -10.07 -18.24 43.21
CA ILE A 4 -10.38 -16.88 42.76
C ILE A 4 -9.14 -16.27 42.11
N ASN A 5 -7.96 -16.42 42.72
CA ASN A 5 -6.71 -15.90 42.17
C ASN A 5 -6.34 -16.54 40.81
N ILE A 6 -6.53 -17.86 40.67
CA ILE A 6 -6.31 -18.58 39.40
C ILE A 6 -7.28 -18.08 38.33
N LEU A 7 -8.54 -17.90 38.69
CA LEU A 7 -9.56 -17.41 37.76
C LEU A 7 -9.27 -15.96 37.33
N THR A 8 -8.86 -15.10 38.26
CA THR A 8 -8.41 -13.74 37.96
C THR A 8 -7.19 -13.74 37.04
N LEU A 9 -6.21 -14.60 37.29
CA LEU A 9 -5.02 -14.73 36.43
C LEU A 9 -5.40 -15.09 34.98
N ILE A 10 -6.30 -16.07 34.81
CA ILE A 10 -6.77 -16.51 33.49
C ILE A 10 -7.50 -15.35 32.78
N ILE A 11 -8.39 -14.65 33.48
CA ILE A 11 -9.13 -13.51 32.91
C ILE A 11 -8.16 -12.39 32.52
N SER A 12 -7.18 -12.06 33.36
CA SER A 12 -6.15 -11.05 33.05
C SER A 12 -5.32 -11.44 31.84
N LEU A 13 -4.94 -12.71 31.71
CA LEU A 13 -4.20 -13.21 30.54
C LEU A 13 -5.06 -13.11 29.27
N MET A 14 -6.33 -13.49 29.33
CA MET A 14 -7.25 -13.37 28.20
C MET A 14 -7.46 -11.91 27.79
N ALA A 15 -7.62 -11.00 28.75
CA ALA A 15 -7.72 -9.57 28.47
C ALA A 15 -6.48 -9.04 27.75
N LEU A 16 -5.27 -9.41 28.23
CA LEU A 16 -4.01 -9.03 27.59
C LEU A 16 -3.92 -9.54 26.14
N LEU A 17 -4.31 -10.79 25.89
CA LEU A 17 -4.29 -11.37 24.55
C LEU A 17 -5.26 -10.66 23.60
N VAL A 18 -6.48 -10.36 24.08
CA VAL A 18 -7.47 -9.61 23.29
C VAL A 18 -6.96 -8.20 22.99
N THR A 19 -6.45 -7.48 23.98
CA THR A 19 -5.87 -6.14 23.78
C THR A 19 -4.72 -6.18 22.79
N TYR A 20 -3.82 -7.16 22.89
CA TYR A 20 -2.72 -7.33 21.95
C TYR A 20 -3.22 -7.62 20.52
N ALA A 21 -4.20 -8.50 20.37
CA ALA A 21 -4.77 -8.82 19.06
C ALA A 21 -5.42 -7.60 18.40
N VAL A 22 -6.20 -6.82 19.15
CA VAL A 22 -6.82 -5.58 18.67
C VAL A 22 -5.76 -4.57 18.29
N PHE A 23 -4.75 -4.36 19.14
CA PHE A 23 -3.66 -3.42 18.86
C PHE A 23 -2.86 -3.82 17.62
N LYS A 24 -2.51 -5.09 17.48
CA LYS A 24 -1.80 -5.62 16.31
C LYS A 24 -2.63 -5.48 15.04
N SER A 25 -3.94 -5.65 15.12
CA SER A 25 -4.86 -5.46 13.99
C SER A 25 -4.94 -3.99 13.57
N ASP A 26 -4.97 -3.05 14.51
CA ASP A 26 -5.00 -1.61 14.23
C ASP A 26 -3.68 -1.10 13.64
N GLN A 27 -2.56 -1.76 13.97
CA GLN A 27 -1.24 -1.48 13.42
C GLN A 27 -0.97 -2.16 12.06
N GLN A 28 -2.00 -2.60 11.33
CA GLN A 28 -1.77 -3.14 9.99
C GLN A 28 -1.44 -2.03 8.99
N PRO A 29 -0.39 -2.19 8.15
CA PRO A 29 -0.12 -1.27 7.06
C PRO A 29 -1.24 -1.35 6.03
N GLN A 30 -1.65 -0.20 5.50
CA GLN A 30 -2.73 -0.11 4.50
C GLN A 30 -2.26 0.77 3.36
N ILE A 31 -2.16 0.19 2.17
CA ILE A 31 -1.69 0.89 0.97
C ILE A 31 -2.88 1.10 0.04
N ILE A 32 -3.05 2.34 -0.39
CA ILE A 32 -4.03 2.72 -1.40
C ILE A 32 -3.30 3.16 -2.66
N ILE A 33 -3.84 2.73 -3.80
CA ILE A 33 -3.38 3.08 -5.14
C ILE A 33 -4.55 3.73 -5.85
N PHE A 34 -4.36 4.95 -6.35
CA PHE A 34 -5.42 5.68 -7.05
C PHE A 34 -4.86 6.54 -8.19
N ALA A 35 -5.68 6.77 -9.21
CA ALA A 35 -5.31 7.52 -10.39
C ALA A 35 -5.94 8.91 -10.37
N THR A 36 -5.17 9.95 -10.67
CA THR A 36 -5.67 11.32 -10.87
C THR A 36 -5.31 11.82 -12.27
N PRO A 37 -6.17 12.63 -12.91
CA PRO A 37 -5.80 13.30 -14.14
C PRO A 37 -4.75 14.38 -13.87
N HIS A 38 -3.75 14.49 -14.74
CA HIS A 38 -2.78 15.58 -14.62
C HIS A 38 -3.40 16.90 -15.07
N TYR A 39 -3.61 17.84 -14.14
CA TYR A 39 -4.07 19.17 -14.44
C TYR A 39 -3.01 19.91 -15.29
N GLY A 40 -3.26 20.03 -16.59
CA GLY A 40 -2.39 20.73 -17.54
C GLY A 40 -1.87 19.90 -18.71
N LYS A 41 -2.05 18.57 -18.70
CA LYS A 41 -1.79 17.73 -19.89
C LYS A 41 -2.94 16.75 -20.10
N GLU A 42 -3.69 16.98 -21.18
CA GLU A 42 -4.73 16.05 -21.63
C GLU A 42 -4.12 14.66 -21.88
N SER A 43 -4.84 13.62 -21.47
CA SER A 43 -4.47 12.20 -21.59
C SER A 43 -3.35 11.67 -20.66
N VAL A 44 -2.77 12.50 -19.77
CA VAL A 44 -1.80 12.01 -18.77
C VAL A 44 -2.52 11.67 -17.45
N ILE A 45 -2.33 10.43 -16.99
CA ILE A 45 -2.83 9.96 -15.69
C ILE A 45 -1.65 9.81 -14.75
N GLN A 46 -1.78 10.37 -13.54
CA GLN A 46 -0.83 10.20 -12.45
C GLN A 46 -1.33 9.12 -11.51
N LEU A 47 -0.45 8.21 -11.13
CA LEU A 47 -0.79 7.16 -10.19
C LEU A 47 -0.19 7.48 -8.83
N HIS A 48 -1.06 7.67 -7.86
CA HIS A 48 -0.65 7.89 -6.49
C HIS A 48 -0.64 6.58 -5.75
N VAL A 49 0.47 6.32 -5.06
CA VAL A 49 0.60 5.20 -4.13
C VAL A 49 0.87 5.76 -2.76
N LYS A 50 -0.01 5.48 -1.80
CA LYS A 50 0.05 6.06 -0.46
C LYS A 50 -0.12 4.98 0.60
N ASN A 51 0.71 5.01 1.64
CA ASN A 51 0.44 4.26 2.85
C ASN A 51 -0.45 5.10 3.77
N ILE A 52 -1.71 4.72 3.92
CA ILE A 52 -2.70 5.34 4.80
C ILE A 52 -2.82 4.60 6.15
N GLY A 53 -2.14 3.46 6.29
CA GLY A 53 -2.11 2.70 7.53
C GLY A 53 -1.25 3.35 8.59
N LYS A 54 -1.40 2.89 9.84
CA LYS A 54 -0.67 3.41 11.00
C LYS A 54 0.73 2.83 11.16
N SER A 55 1.10 1.87 10.31
CA SER A 55 2.35 1.11 10.41
C SER A 55 3.12 1.07 9.08
N ILE A 56 4.39 0.70 9.17
CA ILE A 56 5.31 0.59 8.04
C ILE A 56 4.92 -0.64 7.22
N ALA A 57 4.73 -0.46 5.91
CA ALA A 57 4.59 -1.58 5.01
C ALA A 57 5.98 -2.03 4.54
N HIS A 58 6.29 -3.31 4.72
CA HIS A 58 7.57 -3.89 4.32
C HIS A 58 7.40 -4.69 3.02
N ASN A 59 8.42 -4.66 2.17
CA ASN A 59 8.51 -5.45 0.94
C ASN A 59 7.25 -5.35 0.06
N VAL A 60 6.82 -4.12 -0.18
CA VAL A 60 5.64 -3.87 -1.01
C VAL A 60 6.00 -4.11 -2.46
N LYS A 61 5.28 -5.04 -3.09
CA LYS A 61 5.37 -5.32 -4.51
C LYS A 61 4.08 -4.92 -5.19
N ILE A 62 4.19 -4.09 -6.22
CA ILE A 62 3.06 -3.64 -7.03
C ILE A 62 3.26 -4.24 -8.41
N SER A 63 2.28 -5.02 -8.87
CA SER A 63 2.28 -5.61 -10.21
C SER A 63 0.99 -5.25 -10.93
N SER A 64 1.03 -5.29 -12.25
CA SER A 64 -0.14 -5.15 -13.11
C SER A 64 -0.20 -6.34 -14.06
N ASP A 65 -1.40 -6.88 -14.26
CA ASP A 65 -1.63 -7.95 -15.23
C ASP A 65 -1.45 -7.47 -16.67
N ARG A 66 -1.41 -6.14 -16.88
CA ARG A 66 -1.25 -5.51 -18.18
C ARG A 66 0.00 -4.64 -18.19
N LEU A 67 0.67 -4.59 -19.33
CA LEU A 67 1.80 -3.68 -19.53
C LEU A 67 1.30 -2.24 -19.44
N ILE A 68 1.89 -1.47 -18.53
CA ILE A 68 1.53 -0.06 -18.30
C ILE A 68 2.29 0.79 -19.33
N PRO A 69 1.59 1.58 -20.17
CA PRO A 69 2.23 2.47 -21.13
C PRO A 69 3.01 3.56 -20.40
N ARG A 70 4.23 3.85 -20.86
CA ARG A 70 5.11 4.86 -20.25
C ARG A 70 4.56 6.28 -20.36
N ALA A 71 3.83 6.56 -21.43
CA ALA A 71 3.27 7.87 -21.71
C ALA A 71 1.96 7.74 -22.49
N ALA A 72 1.18 8.81 -22.51
CA ALA A 72 0.06 8.94 -23.43
C ALA A 72 0.60 9.02 -24.87
N PHE A 73 0.22 8.06 -25.71
CA PHE A 73 0.51 8.10 -27.14
C PHE A 73 -0.58 8.95 -27.81
N GLY A 74 -0.23 10.18 -28.20
CA GLY A 74 -1.13 11.02 -28.99
C GLY A 74 -1.42 10.41 -30.37
N ILE A 75 -2.38 10.99 -31.09
CA ILE A 75 -2.84 10.49 -32.40
C ILE A 75 -1.68 10.40 -33.41
N GLU A 76 -0.73 11.34 -33.35
CA GLU A 76 0.47 11.36 -34.21
C GLU A 76 1.40 10.15 -34.00
N LYS A 77 1.32 9.49 -32.84
CA LYS A 77 2.16 8.35 -32.46
C LYS A 77 1.41 7.02 -32.44
N LEU A 78 0.20 6.96 -33.00
CA LEU A 78 -0.62 5.74 -33.02
C LEU A 78 0.11 4.53 -33.64
N ASN A 79 0.93 4.79 -34.66
CA ASN A 79 1.67 3.76 -35.41
C ASN A 79 3.11 3.55 -34.90
N SER A 80 3.52 4.26 -33.85
CA SER A 80 4.85 4.09 -33.26
C SER A 80 4.89 2.94 -32.26
N GLU A 81 6.07 2.37 -32.05
CA GLU A 81 6.26 1.28 -31.10
C GLU A 81 5.90 1.73 -29.67
N LYS A 82 5.05 0.95 -28.99
CA LYS A 82 4.57 1.28 -27.65
C LYS A 82 5.70 1.10 -26.65
N GLN A 83 6.07 2.19 -25.98
CA GLN A 83 6.99 2.17 -24.86
C GLN A 83 6.27 1.86 -23.55
N TYR A 84 6.81 0.91 -22.80
CA TYR A 84 6.25 0.46 -21.52
C TYR A 84 7.07 0.94 -20.32
N PHE A 85 6.45 0.86 -19.13
CA PHE A 85 7.09 1.21 -17.87
C PHE A 85 8.16 0.18 -17.48
N GLU A 86 9.43 0.51 -17.73
CA GLU A 86 10.58 -0.36 -17.42
C GLU A 86 11.28 -0.05 -16.09
N THR A 87 10.85 1.00 -15.38
CA THR A 87 11.49 1.53 -14.16
C THR A 87 10.46 2.08 -13.19
N GLY A 88 10.71 2.06 -11.89
CA GLY A 88 9.84 2.67 -10.86
C GLY A 88 9.13 1.64 -9.98
N ILE A 89 8.10 2.06 -9.26
CA ILE A 89 7.45 1.26 -8.19
C ILE A 89 6.75 -0.01 -8.69
N PHE A 90 6.46 -0.07 -10.00
CA PHE A 90 5.82 -1.21 -10.65
C PHE A 90 6.79 -2.35 -11.00
N LYS A 91 8.09 -2.05 -11.03
CA LYS A 91 9.13 -3.04 -11.34
C LYS A 91 10.07 -3.26 -10.16
N ASN A 92 10.29 -2.21 -9.37
CA ASN A 92 11.13 -2.24 -8.19
C ASN A 92 10.27 -2.37 -6.93
N GLU A 93 10.63 -3.32 -6.07
CA GLU A 93 9.98 -3.49 -4.77
C GLU A 93 10.32 -2.33 -3.84
N VAL A 94 9.32 -1.87 -3.09
CA VAL A 94 9.52 -0.86 -2.05
C VAL A 94 9.81 -1.59 -0.74
N LYS A 95 11.09 -1.65 -0.37
CA LYS A 95 11.56 -2.35 0.84
C LYS A 95 10.87 -1.85 2.11
N VAL A 96 10.71 -0.53 2.22
CA VAL A 96 10.14 0.13 3.39
C VAL A 96 9.23 1.25 2.90
N PHE A 97 7.95 1.20 3.29
CA PHE A 97 6.97 2.22 2.98
C PHE A 97 6.31 2.75 4.27
N PRO A 98 6.88 3.82 4.87
CA PRO A 98 6.39 4.47 6.07
C PRO A 98 4.92 4.95 6.01
N PRO A 99 4.24 5.07 7.16
CA PRO A 99 2.93 5.71 7.26
C PRO A 99 2.93 7.13 6.67
N ASN A 100 1.82 7.52 6.04
CA ASN A 100 1.61 8.84 5.43
C ASN A 100 2.53 9.20 4.26
N GLN A 101 3.47 8.33 3.87
CA GLN A 101 4.29 8.57 2.70
C GLN A 101 3.49 8.31 1.42
N SER A 102 3.79 9.10 0.39
CA SER A 102 3.17 8.99 -0.94
C SER A 102 4.20 9.08 -2.06
N TYR A 103 3.98 8.29 -3.11
CA TYR A 103 4.68 8.35 -4.39
C TYR A 103 3.70 8.71 -5.51
N ILE A 104 4.22 9.33 -6.57
CA ILE A 104 3.50 9.73 -7.80
C ILE A 104 4.25 9.14 -9.01
#